data_AF-A0A2S6AAX4-F1
#
_entry.id   AF-A0A2S6AAX4-F1
#
_cell.length_a   1.000
_cell.length_b   1.000
_cell.length_c   1.000
_cell.angle_alpha   90.00
_cell.angle_beta   90.00
_cell.angle_gamma   90.00
#
_symmetry.space_group_name_H-M   'P 1'
#
loop_
_entity.id
_entity.type
_entity.pdbx_description
1 polymer ?
#
loop_
_entity_poly.entity_id
_entity_poly.type
_entity_poly.pdbx_seq_one_letter_code
_entity_poly.pdbx_strand_id
1 'polypeptide(L)'
;MPRHPRASLTLPALAALTAAGLGFTAAPAEAESRRSAAQPATGCLWAGTSHPAGATVIAGGRGYTCGADGRGTPMWSAGAASDRPDTVANPGSAGDPAAHFSLGARQPGTAYNDYCVGNQLVEGADDVYQVVRGHDGRLFWKAAEPVSAWRFDRGSVAPQPTWRGTGLCYEGNLA
;
A
#
# COMPACT_ATOMS: atom_id res chain seq x y z
N MET A 1 -61.20 -29.83 43.86
CA MET A 1 -62.04 -29.15 42.85
C MET A 1 -61.71 -29.71 41.46
N PRO A 2 -62.69 -29.80 40.55
CA PRO A 2 -62.63 -30.58 39.30
C PRO A 2 -62.27 -29.75 38.04
N ARG A 3 -61.79 -30.48 37.03
CA ARG A 3 -61.89 -30.34 35.56
C ARG A 3 -61.91 -28.95 34.92
N HIS A 4 -61.03 -28.75 33.94
CA HIS A 4 -61.42 -28.58 32.52
C HIS A 4 -60.27 -28.98 31.57
N PRO A 5 -60.51 -29.83 30.55
CA PRO A 5 -59.53 -30.19 29.53
C PRO A 5 -59.81 -29.55 28.16
N ARG A 6 -58.74 -29.54 27.34
CA ARG A 6 -58.65 -29.48 25.86
C ARG A 6 -58.94 -28.16 25.14
N ALA A 7 -57.94 -27.71 24.38
CA ALA A 7 -58.13 -27.43 22.96
C ALA A 7 -56.81 -27.70 22.20
N SER A 8 -56.81 -28.74 21.38
CA SER A 8 -55.80 -28.99 20.35
C SER A 8 -56.09 -28.09 19.16
N LEU A 9 -55.07 -27.46 18.58
CA LEU A 9 -55.15 -26.84 17.25
C LEU A 9 -53.93 -27.27 16.41
N THR A 10 -54.14 -28.36 15.69
CA THR A 10 -53.50 -28.70 14.42
C THR A 10 -53.77 -27.59 13.40
N LEU A 11 -52.73 -27.09 12.73
CA LEU A 11 -52.86 -26.31 11.49
C LEU A 11 -52.22 -27.05 10.31
N PRO A 12 -52.80 -26.92 9.10
CA PRO A 12 -52.63 -27.85 7.99
C PRO A 12 -51.48 -27.49 7.04
N ALA A 13 -50.97 -28.53 6.37
CA ALA A 13 -50.13 -28.42 5.18
C ALA A 13 -50.93 -27.80 4.02
N LEU A 14 -50.30 -26.89 3.28
CA LEU A 14 -50.80 -26.43 1.98
C LEU A 14 -49.68 -26.36 0.93
N ALA A 15 -49.91 -27.17 -0.10
CA ALA A 15 -49.64 -26.99 -1.53
C ALA A 15 -48.21 -26.72 -2.02
N ALA A 16 -47.60 -27.78 -2.56
CA ALA A 16 -46.62 -27.68 -3.63
C ALA A 16 -47.31 -27.13 -4.91
N LEU A 17 -46.83 -26.00 -5.42
CA LEU A 17 -47.15 -25.48 -6.74
C LEU A 17 -46.00 -25.81 -7.68
N THR A 18 -46.17 -26.86 -8.47
CA THR A 18 -45.42 -27.11 -9.70
C THR A 18 -45.95 -26.19 -10.79
N ALA A 19 -45.22 -25.13 -11.11
CA ALA A 19 -45.42 -24.37 -12.34
C ALA A 19 -44.25 -24.67 -13.28
N ALA A 20 -44.50 -25.54 -14.25
CA ALA A 20 -43.70 -25.65 -15.46
C ALA A 20 -43.96 -24.38 -16.29
N GLY A 21 -42.89 -23.61 -16.52
CA GLY A 21 -42.96 -22.36 -17.29
C GLY A 21 -41.69 -22.19 -18.11
N LEU A 22 -41.80 -22.59 -19.38
CA LEU A 22 -41.11 -22.11 -20.59
C LEU A 22 -39.77 -21.39 -20.41
N GLY A 23 -38.72 -22.04 -20.91
CA GLY A 23 -37.38 -21.49 -21.02
C GLY A 23 -37.33 -20.21 -21.84
N PHE A 24 -36.86 -19.16 -21.19
CA PHE A 24 -36.00 -18.15 -21.77
C PHE A 24 -34.71 -18.17 -20.96
N THR A 25 -33.66 -18.79 -21.50
CA THR A 25 -32.32 -18.69 -20.92
C THR A 25 -31.81 -17.27 -21.17
N ALA A 26 -32.13 -16.35 -20.25
CA ALA A 26 -31.32 -15.16 -20.09
C ALA A 26 -29.96 -15.64 -19.55
N ALA A 27 -28.94 -15.56 -20.40
CA ALA A 27 -27.56 -15.74 -19.96
C ALA A 27 -27.32 -14.85 -18.73
N PRO A 28 -26.64 -15.32 -17.67
CA PRO A 28 -26.13 -14.38 -16.69
C PRO A 28 -25.19 -13.46 -17.46
N ALA A 29 -25.57 -12.19 -17.59
CA ALA A 29 -24.62 -11.16 -17.90
C ALA A 29 -23.49 -11.33 -16.89
N GLU A 30 -22.32 -11.76 -17.36
CA GLU A 30 -21.08 -11.63 -16.62
C GLU A 30 -21.04 -10.16 -16.23
N ALA A 31 -21.35 -9.89 -14.96
CA ALA A 31 -21.17 -8.59 -14.38
C ALA A 31 -19.67 -8.37 -14.47
N GLU A 32 -19.27 -7.68 -15.54
CA GLU A 32 -18.01 -6.99 -15.64
C GLU A 32 -17.78 -6.39 -14.28
N SER A 33 -16.77 -6.91 -13.57
CA SER A 33 -16.33 -6.38 -12.30
C SER A 33 -15.94 -4.94 -12.59
N ARG A 34 -16.92 -4.03 -12.49
CA ARG A 34 -16.68 -2.62 -12.29
C ARG A 34 -15.79 -2.62 -11.07
N ARG A 35 -14.51 -2.31 -11.31
CA ARG A 35 -13.52 -2.01 -10.27
C ARG A 35 -14.28 -1.23 -9.21
N SER A 36 -14.51 -1.89 -8.08
CA SER A 36 -15.27 -1.32 -6.98
C SER A 36 -14.75 0.09 -6.75
N ALA A 37 -15.67 1.05 -6.72
CA ALA A 37 -15.42 2.37 -6.20
C ALA A 37 -14.61 2.22 -4.90
N ALA A 38 -13.50 2.94 -4.83
CA ALA A 38 -12.48 2.86 -3.79
C ALA A 38 -13.09 2.59 -2.41
N GLN A 39 -12.99 1.34 -1.96
CA GLN A 39 -13.13 1.02 -0.54
C GLN A 39 -12.06 1.86 0.16
N PRO A 40 -12.39 2.64 1.22
CA PRO A 40 -11.38 3.37 1.95
C PRO A 40 -10.33 2.33 2.37
N ALA A 41 -9.10 2.51 1.90
CA ALA A 41 -8.08 1.51 2.09
C ALA A 41 -7.94 1.27 3.61
N THR A 42 -8.28 0.07 4.05
CA THR A 42 -8.28 -0.33 5.48
C THR A 42 -6.88 -0.70 5.97
N GLY A 43 -5.87 -0.46 5.14
CA GLY A 43 -4.50 -0.88 5.35
C GLY A 43 -3.51 -0.05 4.53
N CYS A 44 -2.24 -0.18 4.89
CA CYS A 44 -1.13 0.52 4.27
C CYS A 44 -0.41 -0.42 3.31
N LEU A 45 0.10 0.12 2.22
CA LEU A 45 0.90 -0.60 1.24
C LEU A 45 2.38 -0.46 1.55
N TRP A 46 3.11 -1.57 1.40
CA TRP A 46 4.56 -1.62 1.39
C TRP A 46 5.02 -2.52 0.25
N ALA A 47 5.72 -1.96 -0.75
CA ALA A 47 6.16 -2.69 -1.94
C ALA A 47 5.05 -3.53 -2.61
N GLY A 48 3.84 -3.00 -2.69
CA GLY A 48 2.65 -3.66 -3.25
C GLY A 48 1.95 -4.64 -2.32
N THR A 49 2.51 -4.93 -1.14
CA THR A 49 1.88 -5.79 -0.13
C THR A 49 1.00 -4.96 0.80
N SER A 50 -0.22 -5.43 1.07
CA SER A 50 -1.17 -4.76 1.98
C SER A 50 -0.95 -5.21 3.43
N HIS A 51 -0.94 -4.24 4.34
CA HIS A 51 -0.82 -4.44 5.79
C HIS A 51 -2.04 -3.81 6.49
N PRO A 52 -2.70 -4.52 7.41
CA PRO A 52 -3.88 -3.97 8.09
C PRO A 52 -3.52 -2.79 9.01
N ALA A 53 -4.49 -1.92 9.29
CA ALA A 53 -4.34 -0.87 10.30
C ALA A 53 -3.86 -1.45 11.65
N GLY A 54 -2.95 -0.74 12.32
CA GLY A 54 -2.28 -1.18 13.55
C GLY A 54 -1.09 -2.12 13.32
N ALA A 55 -0.91 -2.68 12.11
CA ALA A 55 0.28 -3.48 11.80
C ALA A 55 1.56 -2.65 11.96
N THR A 56 2.62 -3.29 12.43
CA THR A 56 3.96 -2.70 12.46
C THR A 56 4.92 -3.53 11.62
N VAL A 57 5.64 -2.87 10.72
CA VAL A 57 6.70 -3.46 9.91
C VAL A 57 8.04 -2.88 10.34
N ILE A 58 9.12 -3.63 10.17
CA ILE A 58 10.49 -3.15 10.38
C ILE A 58 11.16 -3.01 9.02
N ALA A 59 11.78 -1.87 8.78
CA ALA A 59 12.58 -1.61 7.58
C ALA A 59 13.68 -0.61 7.90
N GLY A 60 14.89 -0.82 7.38
CA GLY A 60 15.95 0.18 7.49
C GLY A 60 16.40 0.47 8.91
N GLY A 61 16.17 -0.46 9.85
CA GLY A 61 16.45 -0.23 11.27
C GLY A 61 15.43 0.65 11.99
N ARG A 62 14.18 0.73 11.50
CA ARG A 62 13.09 1.46 12.15
C ARG A 62 11.77 0.71 12.05
N GLY A 63 10.92 0.86 13.05
CA GLY A 63 9.54 0.39 13.01
C GLY A 63 8.61 1.39 12.32
N TYR A 64 7.67 0.91 11.52
CA TYR A 64 6.63 1.71 10.88
C TYR A 64 5.27 1.13 11.23
N THR A 65 4.40 1.94 11.85
CA THR A 65 3.05 1.51 12.23
C THR A 65 2.04 2.04 11.22
N CYS A 66 1.19 1.15 10.69
CA CYS A 66 0.13 1.51 9.78
C CYS A 66 -1.02 2.14 10.55
N GLY A 67 -1.39 3.35 10.17
CA GLY A 67 -2.56 4.05 10.68
C GLY A 67 -3.23 4.83 9.56
N ALA A 68 -3.85 5.95 9.93
CA ALA A 68 -4.40 6.90 8.98
C ALA A 68 -4.04 8.33 9.38
N ASP A 69 -3.96 9.23 8.39
CA ASP A 69 -3.86 10.66 8.63
C ASP A 69 -5.18 11.25 9.18
N GLY A 70 -5.19 12.55 9.48
CA GLY A 70 -6.38 13.25 9.98
C GLY A 70 -7.58 13.27 9.02
N ARG A 71 -7.42 12.77 7.78
CA ARG A 71 -8.47 12.65 6.76
C ARG A 71 -8.86 11.19 6.50
N GLY A 72 -8.28 10.24 7.24
CA GLY A 72 -8.55 8.81 7.06
C GLY A 72 -7.74 8.13 5.95
N THR A 73 -6.74 8.81 5.38
CA THR A 73 -5.85 8.20 4.37
C THR A 73 -4.84 7.28 5.04
N PRO A 74 -4.65 6.03 4.58
CA PRO A 74 -3.63 5.16 5.14
C PRO A 74 -2.23 5.74 5.07
N MET A 75 -1.54 5.68 6.20
CA MET A 75 -0.22 6.27 6.37
C MET A 75 0.61 5.45 7.34
N TRP A 76 1.89 5.28 7.00
CA TRP A 76 2.91 4.77 7.88
C TRP A 76 3.44 5.88 8.78
N SER A 77 3.42 5.64 10.09
CA SER A 77 4.11 6.47 11.07
C SER A 77 5.43 5.83 11.44
N ALA A 78 6.53 6.54 11.18
CA ALA A 78 7.88 6.10 11.54
C ALA A 78 8.09 6.21 13.06
N GLY A 79 8.42 5.09 13.70
CA GLY A 79 8.73 5.00 15.13
C GLY A 79 10.21 5.30 15.43
N ALA A 80 10.69 4.92 16.62
CA ALA A 80 12.10 5.03 16.97
C ALA A 80 12.99 4.03 16.20
N ALA A 81 14.30 4.27 16.19
CA ALA A 81 15.27 3.31 15.68
C ALA A 81 15.12 1.96 16.41
N SER A 82 15.40 0.86 15.70
CA SER A 82 15.18 -0.50 16.17
C SER A 82 16.25 -1.43 15.63
N ASP A 83 16.79 -2.28 16.49
CA ASP A 83 17.78 -3.32 16.11
C ASP A 83 17.15 -4.60 15.55
N ARG A 84 15.82 -4.64 15.43
CA ARG A 84 15.11 -5.81 14.91
C ARG A 84 15.39 -5.97 13.41
N PRO A 85 15.49 -7.20 12.88
CA PRO A 85 15.59 -7.44 11.44
C PRO A 85 14.38 -6.88 10.68
N ASP A 86 14.60 -6.55 9.42
CA ASP A 86 13.58 -6.09 8.51
C ASP A 86 12.54 -7.19 8.26
N THR A 87 11.28 -6.80 8.20
CA THR A 87 10.13 -7.72 8.06
C THR A 87 9.40 -7.56 6.73
N VAL A 88 9.89 -6.66 5.88
CA VAL A 88 9.30 -6.31 4.58
C VAL A 88 10.40 -6.15 3.55
N ALA A 89 10.00 -6.23 2.28
CA ALA A 89 10.94 -6.02 1.18
C ALA A 89 11.40 -4.56 1.11
N ASN A 90 12.66 -4.36 0.74
CA ASN A 90 13.26 -3.06 0.48
C ASN A 90 13.76 -2.99 -0.96
N PRO A 91 12.86 -2.84 -1.95
CA PRO A 91 13.27 -2.71 -3.35
C PRO A 91 13.98 -1.38 -3.68
N GLY A 92 14.03 -0.44 -2.72
CA GLY A 92 14.44 0.94 -2.97
C GLY A 92 13.34 1.76 -3.65
N SER A 93 13.54 3.07 -3.72
CA SER A 93 12.65 3.97 -4.48
C SER A 93 12.93 3.90 -5.98
N ALA A 94 12.74 2.72 -6.58
CA ALA A 94 13.12 2.41 -7.96
C ALA A 94 12.07 2.81 -9.03
N GLY A 95 11.01 3.51 -8.65
CA GLY A 95 9.90 3.89 -9.54
C GLY A 95 8.84 4.73 -8.83
N ASP A 96 7.72 5.02 -9.51
CA ASP A 96 6.60 5.77 -8.92
C ASP A 96 6.03 5.03 -7.68
N PRO A 97 5.85 5.69 -6.53
CA PRO A 97 5.35 5.03 -5.33
C PRO A 97 3.86 4.67 -5.40
N ALA A 98 3.09 5.25 -6.31
CA ALA A 98 1.66 5.01 -6.43
C ALA A 98 1.35 3.51 -6.61
N ALA A 99 0.29 3.04 -5.97
CA ALA A 99 -0.13 1.64 -5.91
C ALA A 99 0.87 0.66 -5.25
N HIS A 100 2.10 1.07 -4.92
CA HIS A 100 3.10 0.23 -4.29
C HIS A 100 3.36 0.60 -2.82
N PHE A 101 3.28 1.88 -2.48
CA PHE A 101 3.57 2.37 -1.15
C PHE A 101 2.51 3.38 -0.68
N SER A 102 2.12 3.28 0.59
CA SER A 102 1.31 4.30 1.26
C SER A 102 2.16 5.46 1.75
N LEU A 103 1.49 6.57 2.07
CA LEU A 103 2.14 7.75 2.67
C LEU A 103 3.01 7.38 3.85
N GLY A 104 4.13 8.09 4.00
CA GLY A 104 5.03 7.92 5.12
C GLY A 104 5.98 6.72 5.01
N ALA A 105 5.75 5.77 4.10
CA ALA A 105 6.69 4.69 3.81
C ALA A 105 8.04 5.27 3.38
N ARG A 106 9.13 4.62 3.79
CA ARG A 106 10.49 5.00 3.41
C ARG A 106 11.19 3.88 2.67
N GLN A 107 12.05 4.26 1.74
CA GLN A 107 12.92 3.36 0.98
C GLN A 107 14.27 4.04 0.75
N PRO A 108 15.37 3.27 0.70
CA PRO A 108 16.65 3.82 0.28
C PRO A 108 16.56 4.27 -1.19
N GLY A 109 17.24 5.36 -1.50
CA GLY A 109 17.30 5.95 -2.82
C GLY A 109 17.92 5.03 -3.86
N THR A 110 17.61 5.28 -5.13
CA THR A 110 18.22 4.57 -6.27
C THR A 110 18.55 5.58 -7.37
N ALA A 111 19.12 5.10 -8.49
CA ALA A 111 19.30 5.93 -9.68
C ALA A 111 17.97 6.54 -10.19
N TYR A 112 16.79 6.01 -9.85
CA TYR A 112 15.52 6.67 -10.17
C TYR A 112 15.42 8.07 -9.56
N ASN A 113 16.10 8.31 -8.44
CA ASN A 113 16.05 9.56 -7.69
C ASN A 113 17.17 10.54 -8.04
N ASP A 114 18.04 10.19 -9.01
CA ASP A 114 19.09 11.08 -9.48
C ASP A 114 18.50 12.39 -10.01
N TYR A 115 19.16 13.50 -9.72
CA TYR A 115 18.81 14.80 -10.27
C TYR A 115 20.05 15.68 -10.46
N CYS A 116 19.90 16.74 -11.25
CA CYS A 116 21.00 17.67 -11.51
C CYS A 116 20.80 18.98 -10.75
N VAL A 117 21.88 19.50 -10.18
CA VAL A 117 21.98 20.87 -9.66
C VAL A 117 23.04 21.59 -10.47
N GLY A 118 22.61 22.44 -11.40
CA GLY A 118 23.49 22.98 -12.44
C GLY A 118 24.10 21.84 -13.26
N ASN A 119 25.44 21.77 -13.30
CA ASN A 119 26.17 20.73 -14.03
C ASN A 119 26.67 19.60 -13.10
N GLN A 120 26.14 19.51 -11.88
CA GLN A 120 26.47 18.44 -10.95
C GLN A 120 25.33 17.45 -10.84
N LEU A 121 25.66 16.17 -10.93
CA LEU A 121 24.77 15.08 -10.60
C LEU A 121 24.73 14.94 -9.08
N VAL A 122 23.52 14.90 -8.53
CA VAL A 122 23.27 14.47 -7.18
C VAL A 122 22.76 13.04 -7.26
N GLU A 123 23.50 12.11 -6.67
CA GLU A 123 23.13 10.69 -6.69
C GLU A 123 21.91 10.46 -5.80
N GLY A 124 20.89 9.84 -6.37
CA GLY A 124 19.71 9.46 -5.60
C GLY A 124 20.04 8.44 -4.51
N ALA A 125 21.06 7.61 -4.69
CA ALA A 125 21.45 6.57 -3.73
C ALA A 125 21.99 7.12 -2.39
N ASP A 126 22.31 8.41 -2.30
CA ASP A 126 22.86 9.04 -1.10
C ASP A 126 21.81 9.36 -0.02
N ASP A 127 20.52 9.24 -0.34
CA ASP A 127 19.41 9.59 0.54
C ASP A 127 18.41 8.44 0.75
N VAL A 128 17.64 8.52 1.82
CA VAL A 128 16.40 7.78 2.05
C VAL A 128 15.22 8.67 1.65
N TYR A 129 14.29 8.11 0.90
CA TYR A 129 13.12 8.82 0.41
C TYR A 129 11.87 8.37 1.15
N GLN A 130 10.99 9.32 1.45
CA GLN A 130 9.67 9.10 2.01
C GLN A 130 8.58 9.38 0.98
N VAL A 131 7.54 8.55 0.97
CA VAL A 131 6.33 8.82 0.18
C VAL A 131 5.56 9.97 0.80
N VAL A 132 5.35 11.03 0.01
CA VAL A 132 4.58 12.21 0.39
C VAL A 132 3.47 12.48 -0.63
N ARG A 133 2.50 13.31 -0.25
CA ARG A 133 1.40 13.74 -1.12
C ARG A 133 1.66 15.16 -1.63
N GLY A 134 1.53 15.35 -2.94
CA GLY A 134 1.50 16.67 -3.58
C GLY A 134 0.18 17.40 -3.38
N HIS A 135 0.17 18.69 -3.74
CA HIS A 135 -1.05 19.50 -3.68
C HIS A 135 -2.15 18.98 -4.62
N ASP A 136 -1.76 18.35 -5.74
CA ASP A 136 -2.63 17.68 -6.72
C ASP A 136 -3.07 16.27 -6.28
N GLY A 137 -2.66 15.84 -5.09
CA GLY A 137 -2.99 14.53 -4.53
C GLY A 137 -2.11 13.38 -5.02
N ARG A 138 -1.17 13.61 -5.95
CA ARG A 138 -0.24 12.57 -6.42
C ARG A 138 0.76 12.20 -5.33
N LEU A 139 1.21 10.94 -5.37
CA LEU A 139 2.26 10.45 -4.48
C LEU A 139 3.61 10.58 -5.18
N PHE A 140 4.64 10.96 -4.43
CA PHE A 140 6.02 11.01 -4.93
C PHE A 140 7.02 10.78 -3.80
N TRP A 141 8.26 10.46 -4.19
CA TRP A 141 9.38 10.30 -3.29
C TRP A 141 9.99 11.65 -2.93
N LYS A 142 10.14 11.94 -1.64
CA LYS A 142 10.84 13.12 -1.13
C LYS A 142 11.99 12.69 -0.23
N ALA A 143 13.18 13.22 -0.46
CA ALA A 143 14.34 12.97 0.41
C ALA A 143 14.00 13.33 1.86
N ALA A 144 14.34 12.43 2.79
CA ALA A 144 13.96 12.52 4.20
C ALA A 144 15.16 12.53 5.15
N GLU A 145 16.23 11.80 4.81
CA GLU A 145 17.46 11.68 5.59
C GLU A 145 18.57 11.06 4.72
N PRO A 146 19.86 11.18 5.09
CA PRO A 146 20.94 10.51 4.37
C PRO A 146 20.84 8.99 4.43
N VAL A 147 21.37 8.29 3.42
CA VAL A 147 21.37 6.81 3.34
C VAL A 147 22.06 6.14 4.53
N SER A 148 22.99 6.84 5.20
CA SER A 148 23.64 6.35 6.43
C SER A 148 22.69 6.17 7.62
N ALA A 149 21.49 6.76 7.56
CA ALA A 149 20.43 6.51 8.54
C ALA A 149 19.64 5.21 8.26
N TRP A 150 19.80 4.61 7.08
CA TRP A 150 19.17 3.35 6.71
C TRP A 150 20.08 2.17 7.07
N ARG A 151 19.60 1.27 7.94
CA ARG A 151 20.32 0.03 8.20
C ARG A 151 20.01 -1.01 7.13
N PHE A 152 21.05 -1.50 6.46
CA PHE A 152 20.95 -2.69 5.61
C PHE A 152 21.21 -3.94 6.44
N ASP A 153 20.24 -4.86 6.47
CA ASP A 153 20.43 -6.15 7.12
C ASP A 153 21.52 -6.96 6.41
N ARG A 154 22.14 -7.90 7.14
CA ARG A 154 23.21 -8.74 6.56
C ARG A 154 22.69 -9.52 5.37
N GLY A 155 23.31 -9.31 4.21
CA GLY A 155 22.92 -9.94 2.94
C GLY A 155 21.95 -9.11 2.10
N SER A 156 21.43 -7.99 2.61
CA SER A 156 20.74 -7.00 1.80
C SER A 156 21.74 -6.24 0.93
N VAL A 157 21.43 -6.09 -0.35
CA VAL A 157 22.25 -5.29 -1.27
C VAL A 157 21.88 -3.84 -1.05
N ALA A 158 22.84 -3.04 -0.57
CA ALA A 158 22.69 -1.59 -0.57
C ALA A 158 22.52 -1.10 -2.03
N PRO A 159 21.72 -0.05 -2.26
CA PRO A 159 21.60 0.54 -3.59
C PRO A 159 22.99 0.78 -4.16
N GLN A 160 23.21 0.34 -5.39
CA GLN A 160 24.47 0.60 -6.06
C GLN A 160 24.58 2.10 -6.35
N PRO A 161 25.80 2.66 -6.31
CA PRO A 161 26.07 4.00 -6.83
C PRO A 161 25.50 4.14 -8.24
N THR A 162 25.10 5.36 -8.60
CA THR A 162 24.46 5.56 -9.90
C THR A 162 25.43 5.26 -11.05
N TRP A 163 24.93 4.65 -12.12
CA TRP A 163 25.70 4.44 -13.35
C TRP A 163 25.79 5.72 -14.19
N ARG A 164 25.02 6.76 -13.83
CA ARG A 164 24.98 8.04 -14.53
C ARG A 164 26.17 8.89 -14.12
N GLY A 165 26.85 9.48 -15.09
CA GLY A 165 27.94 10.43 -14.85
C GLY A 165 27.45 11.88 -14.85
N THR A 166 28.24 12.79 -14.26
CA THR A 166 27.97 14.25 -14.29
C THR A 166 27.85 14.83 -15.70
N GLY A 167 28.41 14.17 -16.71
CA GLY A 167 28.25 14.55 -18.12
C GLY A 167 26.82 14.46 -18.66
N LEU A 168 25.88 13.88 -17.90
CA LEU A 168 24.45 13.86 -18.23
C LEU A 168 23.70 15.08 -17.66
N CYS A 169 24.37 15.93 -16.87
CA CYS A 169 23.78 17.14 -16.31
C CYS A 169 24.13 18.38 -17.13
N TYR A 170 23.11 19.06 -17.65
CA TYR A 170 23.26 20.34 -18.33
C TYR A 170 22.21 21.34 -17.83
N GLU A 171 22.68 22.45 -17.24
CA GLU A 171 21.82 23.53 -16.71
C GLU A 171 20.72 23.03 -15.77
N GLY A 172 21.02 22.00 -14.96
CA GLY A 172 20.09 21.40 -14.00
C GLY A 172 19.15 20.34 -14.60
N ASN A 173 19.29 20.00 -15.88
CA ASN A 173 18.53 18.95 -16.53
C ASN A 173 19.37 17.69 -16.67
N LEU A 174 18.77 16.54 -16.36
CA LEU A 174 19.36 15.23 -16.59
C LEU A 174 18.92 14.73 -17.98
N ALA A 175 19.89 14.52 -18.88
CA ALA A 175 19.68 14.03 -20.25
C ALA A 175 19.90 12.52 -20.38
#